data_AF-A0AB38CWY5-F1
#
_entry.id   AF-A0AB38CWY5-F1
#
_cell.length_a   1.000
_cell.length_b   1.000
_cell.length_c   1.000
_cell.angle_alpha   90.00
_cell.angle_beta   90.00
_cell.angle_gamma   90.00
#
_symmetry.space_group_name_H-M   'P 1'
#
loop_
_entity.id
_entity.type
_entity.pdbx_description
1 polymer ?
#
loop_
_entity_poly.entity_id
_entity_poly.type
_entity_poly.pdbx_seq_one_letter_code
_entity_poly.pdbx_strand_id
1 'polypeptide(L)'
;MTTQDERRATNDGVAAIQDWTTGYVKRHPLESLKTVGEQFMLGVRTIQWFFVDLFTGNFQWQEFVRQGAFQAGTAVVPVILVTLPIGVTLSIQFALLAGQVGATSLAGAAIMIGIALTGVVCFVGFLGAYLFNVYWQNGAPGSFVTTFSAFATPGDMILALIKAVIYGAIVAVVACQKGLSTKGGPIGVANSVNAAVVESILLLMTVNLAISQLYIMMFPRTGL
;
A
#
# COMPACT_ATOMS: atom_id res chain seq x y z
N MET A 1 50.35 25.63 -27.01
CA MET A 1 48.96 25.16 -26.83
C MET A 1 48.38 26.01 -25.73
N THR A 2 47.57 26.98 -26.14
CA THR A 2 47.31 28.22 -25.43
C THR A 2 45.97 28.14 -24.70
N THR A 3 45.88 28.80 -23.55
CA THR A 3 44.75 28.92 -22.61
C THR A 3 43.38 29.28 -23.22
N GLN A 4 43.31 29.59 -24.53
CA GLN A 4 42.07 29.80 -25.26
C GLN A 4 41.36 28.49 -25.67
N ASP A 5 42.09 27.41 -25.97
CA ASP A 5 41.48 26.12 -26.34
C ASP A 5 40.83 25.43 -25.13
N GLU A 6 41.42 25.54 -23.93
CA GLU A 6 40.82 25.05 -22.68
C GLU A 6 39.53 25.80 -22.32
N ARG A 7 39.47 27.12 -22.56
CA ARG A 7 38.26 27.93 -22.33
C ARG A 7 37.13 27.57 -23.29
N ARG A 8 37.44 27.23 -24.55
CA ARG A 8 36.45 26.75 -25.53
C ARG A 8 35.90 25.38 -25.14
N ALA A 9 36.77 24.42 -24.81
CA ALA A 9 36.35 23.09 -24.38
C ALA A 9 35.48 23.11 -23.11
N THR A 10 35.78 24.01 -22.17
CA THR A 10 34.97 24.20 -20.95
C THR A 10 33.58 24.76 -21.26
N ASN A 11 33.47 25.76 -22.15
CA ASN A 11 32.19 26.34 -22.54
C ASN A 11 31.30 25.33 -23.30
N ASP A 12 31.89 24.50 -24.16
CA ASP A 12 31.16 23.46 -24.89
C ASP A 12 30.63 22.37 -23.94
N GLY A 13 31.41 22.02 -22.91
CA GLY A 13 30.97 21.10 -21.86
C GLY A 13 29.81 21.65 -21.02
N VAL A 14 29.86 22.94 -20.66
CA VAL A 14 28.77 23.60 -19.91
C VAL A 14 27.51 23.71 -20.76
N ALA A 15 27.63 24.03 -22.06
CA ALA A 15 26.50 24.08 -22.97
C ALA A 15 25.85 22.69 -23.15
N ALA A 16 26.65 21.62 -23.25
CA ALA A 16 26.15 20.25 -23.34
C ALA A 16 25.42 19.81 -22.06
N ILE A 17 25.94 20.16 -20.87
CA ILE A 17 25.27 19.91 -19.59
C ILE A 17 23.95 20.68 -19.53
N GLN A 18 23.93 21.95 -19.92
CA GLN A 18 22.73 22.77 -19.89
C GLN A 18 21.65 22.24 -20.84
N ASP A 19 22.00 21.83 -22.06
CA ASP A 19 21.06 21.25 -23.02
C ASP A 19 20.55 19.88 -22.56
N TRP A 20 21.42 19.04 -21.98
CA TRP A 20 21.04 17.76 -21.41
C TRP A 20 20.09 17.95 -20.21
N THR A 21 20.40 18.86 -19.29
CA THR A 21 19.56 19.17 -18.12
C THR A 21 18.23 19.77 -18.56
N THR A 22 18.22 20.71 -19.51
CA THR A 22 16.98 21.33 -20.01
C THR A 22 16.11 20.32 -20.77
N GLY A 23 16.73 19.43 -21.53
CA GLY A 23 16.05 18.33 -22.22
C GLY A 23 15.48 17.28 -21.24
N TYR A 24 16.23 16.93 -20.20
CA TYR A 24 15.80 15.99 -19.16
C TYR A 24 14.63 16.56 -18.34
N VAL A 25 14.75 17.81 -17.87
CA VAL A 25 13.71 18.50 -17.08
C VAL A 25 12.42 18.70 -17.87
N LYS A 26 12.45 18.82 -19.21
CA LYS A 26 11.23 18.91 -20.02
C LYS A 26 10.60 17.54 -20.32
N ARG A 27 11.41 16.52 -20.64
CA ARG A 27 10.90 15.20 -21.05
C ARG A 27 10.38 14.36 -19.87
N HIS A 28 11.07 14.40 -18.73
CA HIS A 28 10.72 13.55 -17.59
C HIS A 28 9.35 13.84 -16.94
N PRO A 29 8.94 15.11 -16.67
CA PRO A 29 7.65 15.38 -16.06
C PRO A 29 6.46 15.11 -17.00
N LEU A 30 6.66 15.27 -18.32
CA LEU A 30 5.63 14.94 -19.31
C LEU A 30 5.32 13.44 -19.35
N GLU A 31 6.36 12.59 -19.34
CA GLU A 31 6.20 11.13 -19.30
C GLU A 31 5.57 10.66 -17.97
N SER A 32 5.92 11.32 -16.84
CA SER A 32 5.27 11.06 -15.56
C SER A 32 3.78 11.44 -15.57
N LEU A 33 3.43 12.61 -16.10
CA LEU A 33 2.03 13.03 -16.24
C LEU A 33 1.22 12.10 -17.14
N LYS A 34 1.82 11.64 -18.24
CA LYS A 34 1.18 10.66 -19.13
C LYS A 34 0.92 9.34 -18.41
N THR A 35 1.90 8.84 -17.65
CA THR A 35 1.76 7.60 -16.86
C THR A 35 0.64 7.71 -15.84
N VAL A 36 0.59 8.81 -15.08
CA VAL A 36 -0.48 9.08 -14.12
C VAL A 36 -1.84 9.20 -14.83
N GLY A 37 -1.88 9.87 -15.98
CA GLY A 37 -3.09 10.00 -16.80
C GLY A 37 -3.61 8.65 -17.30
N GLU A 38 -2.73 7.76 -17.77
CA GLU A 38 -3.08 6.40 -18.17
C GLU A 38 -3.60 5.56 -17.00
N GLN A 39 -2.95 5.64 -15.84
CA GLN A 39 -3.40 4.95 -14.62
C GLN A 39 -4.77 5.46 -14.15
N PHE A 40 -4.99 6.78 -14.19
CA PHE A 40 -6.27 7.37 -13.84
C PHE A 40 -7.37 6.92 -14.80
N MET A 41 -7.10 6.97 -16.10
CA MET A 41 -8.04 6.50 -17.13
C MET A 41 -8.35 5.01 -16.98
N LEU A 42 -7.35 4.18 -16.70
CA LEU A 42 -7.53 2.75 -16.43
C LEU A 42 -8.39 2.55 -15.18
N GLY A 43 -8.10 3.25 -14.08
CA GLY A 43 -8.87 3.17 -12.85
C GLY A 43 -10.34 3.54 -13.03
N VAL A 44 -10.62 4.67 -13.69
CA VAL A 44 -12.00 5.12 -13.97
C VAL A 44 -12.73 4.10 -14.84
N ARG A 45 -12.09 3.59 -15.90
CA ARG A 45 -12.69 2.57 -16.76
C ARG A 45 -12.97 1.27 -16.01
N THR A 46 -12.04 0.81 -15.19
CA THR A 46 -12.24 -0.39 -14.35
C THR A 46 -13.42 -0.23 -13.41
N ILE A 47 -13.57 0.94 -12.77
CA ILE A 47 -14.70 1.24 -11.90
C ILE A 47 -16.01 1.24 -12.70
N GLN A 48 -16.04 1.91 -13.85
CA GLN A 48 -17.22 1.97 -14.72
C GLN A 48 -17.68 0.56 -15.15
N TRP A 49 -16.76 -0.25 -15.69
CA TRP A 49 -17.05 -1.62 -16.11
C TRP A 49 -17.44 -2.52 -14.94
N PHE A 50 -16.77 -2.38 -13.78
CA PHE A 50 -17.14 -3.12 -12.58
C PHE A 50 -18.60 -2.88 -12.17
N PHE A 51 -19.04 -1.62 -12.14
CA PHE A 51 -20.43 -1.31 -11.80
C PHE A 51 -21.40 -1.80 -12.89
N VAL A 52 -21.09 -1.62 -14.17
CA VAL A 52 -21.93 -2.11 -15.27
C VAL A 52 -22.09 -3.62 -15.22
N ASP A 53 -21.01 -4.37 -15.03
CA ASP A 53 -21.02 -5.84 -14.94
C ASP A 53 -21.72 -6.33 -13.68
N LEU A 54 -21.62 -5.60 -12.58
CA LEU A 54 -22.32 -5.89 -11.33
C LEU A 54 -23.84 -5.73 -11.49
N PHE A 55 -24.30 -4.66 -12.14
CA PHE A 55 -25.74 -4.41 -12.38
C PHE A 55 -26.33 -5.25 -13.51
N THR A 56 -25.54 -5.62 -14.52
CA THR A 56 -26.00 -6.49 -15.62
C THR A 56 -25.97 -7.97 -15.27
N GLY A 57 -25.47 -8.35 -14.08
CA GLY A 57 -25.42 -9.73 -13.61
C GLY A 57 -24.39 -10.61 -14.32
N ASN A 58 -23.56 -10.04 -15.21
CA ASN A 58 -22.53 -10.75 -15.95
C ASN A 58 -21.21 -10.88 -15.19
N PHE A 59 -21.16 -10.44 -13.93
CA PHE A 59 -19.95 -10.47 -13.12
C PHE A 59 -19.45 -11.90 -12.88
N GLN A 60 -18.18 -12.15 -13.18
CA GLN A 60 -17.54 -13.47 -13.04
C GLN A 60 -17.14 -13.77 -11.59
N TRP A 61 -18.12 -13.99 -10.72
CA TRP A 61 -17.92 -14.24 -9.29
C TRP A 61 -16.93 -15.38 -8.98
N GLN A 62 -16.97 -16.46 -9.77
CA GLN A 62 -16.06 -17.60 -9.58
C GLN A 62 -14.60 -17.23 -9.82
N GLU A 63 -14.33 -16.46 -10.87
CA GLU A 63 -12.97 -16.03 -11.20
C GLU A 63 -12.46 -14.98 -10.20
N PHE A 64 -13.32 -14.03 -9.83
CA PHE A 64 -13.00 -13.02 -8.84
C PHE A 64 -12.59 -13.65 -7.50
N VAL A 65 -13.38 -14.61 -7.01
CA VAL A 65 -13.07 -15.31 -5.75
C VAL A 65 -11.81 -16.17 -5.90
N ARG A 66 -11.62 -16.85 -7.04
CA ARG A 66 -10.43 -17.66 -7.30
C ARG A 66 -9.14 -16.83 -7.32
N GLN A 67 -9.14 -15.72 -8.04
CA GLN A 67 -7.98 -14.82 -8.12
C GLN A 67 -7.74 -14.11 -6.79
N GLY A 68 -8.79 -13.67 -6.11
CA GLY A 68 -8.70 -13.08 -4.78
C GLY A 68 -8.12 -14.06 -3.76
N ALA A 69 -8.56 -15.32 -3.77
CA ALA A 69 -8.04 -16.36 -2.89
C ALA A 69 -6.57 -16.71 -3.21
N PHE A 70 -6.20 -16.78 -4.49
CA PHE A 70 -4.80 -16.99 -4.90
C PHE A 70 -3.90 -15.82 -4.46
N GLN A 71 -4.36 -14.58 -4.67
CA GLN A 71 -3.63 -13.37 -4.26
C GLN A 71 -3.50 -13.28 -2.74
N ALA A 72 -4.56 -13.58 -1.99
CA ALA A 72 -4.51 -13.64 -0.54
C ALA A 72 -3.53 -14.73 -0.08
N GLY A 73 -3.60 -15.93 -0.69
CA GLY A 73 -2.71 -17.04 -0.36
C GLY A 73 -1.22 -16.72 -0.55
N THR A 74 -0.86 -16.01 -1.63
CA THR A 74 0.54 -15.65 -1.90
C THR A 74 1.06 -14.50 -1.03
N ALA A 75 0.18 -13.63 -0.53
CA ALA A 75 0.57 -12.49 0.31
C ALA A 75 0.73 -12.85 1.80
N VAL A 76 0.03 -13.86 2.31
CA VAL A 76 -0.03 -14.17 3.75
C VAL A 76 1.35 -14.46 4.36
N VAL A 77 2.13 -15.35 3.74
CA VAL A 77 3.44 -15.76 4.26
C VAL A 77 4.41 -14.57 4.38
N PRO A 78 4.68 -13.78 3.32
CA PRO A 78 5.58 -12.64 3.43
C PRO A 78 5.05 -11.56 4.39
N VAL A 79 3.73 -11.32 4.44
CA VAL A 79 3.13 -10.36 5.37
C VAL A 79 3.38 -10.77 6.83
N ILE A 80 3.18 -12.04 7.17
CA ILE A 80 3.45 -12.55 8.54
C ILE A 80 4.93 -12.42 8.88
N LEU A 81 5.82 -12.83 7.97
CA LEU A 81 7.27 -12.78 8.17
C LEU A 81 7.79 -11.35 8.42
N VAL A 82 7.18 -10.35 7.79
CA VAL A 82 7.57 -8.94 7.94
C VAL A 82 6.88 -8.27 9.13
N THR A 83 5.62 -8.59 9.40
CA THR A 83 4.84 -7.94 10.46
C THR A 83 5.31 -8.32 11.87
N LEU A 84 5.73 -9.57 12.07
CA LEU A 84 6.16 -10.05 13.40
C LEU A 84 7.40 -9.31 13.91
N PRO A 85 8.53 -9.23 13.17
CA PRO A 85 9.70 -8.49 13.63
C PRO A 85 9.42 -7.00 13.81
N ILE A 86 8.69 -6.37 12.87
CA ILE A 86 8.38 -4.93 12.95
C ILE A 86 7.56 -4.63 14.22
N GLY A 87 6.57 -5.47 14.53
CA GLY A 87 5.78 -5.33 15.76
C GLY A 87 6.64 -5.39 17.03
N VAL A 88 7.55 -6.37 17.11
CA VAL A 88 8.48 -6.52 18.24
C VAL A 88 9.42 -5.31 18.34
N THR A 89 10.02 -4.89 17.23
CA THR A 89 10.98 -3.77 17.21
C THR A 89 10.32 -2.43 17.54
N LEU A 90 9.10 -2.18 17.06
CA LEU A 90 8.35 -0.97 17.43
C LEU A 90 7.99 -0.99 18.92
N SER A 91 7.55 -2.12 19.46
CA SER A 91 7.23 -2.26 20.88
C SER A 91 8.43 -1.92 21.78
N ILE A 92 9.62 -2.42 21.42
CA ILE A 92 10.86 -2.11 22.15
C ILE A 92 11.23 -0.62 22.00
N GLN A 93 11.19 -0.06 20.79
CA GLN A 93 11.53 1.35 20.55
C GLN A 93 10.62 2.29 21.34
N PHE A 94 9.30 2.04 21.36
CA PHE A 94 8.38 2.88 22.11
C PHE A 94 8.55 2.74 23.63
N ALA A 95 8.85 1.54 24.15
CA ALA A 95 9.14 1.35 25.56
C ALA A 95 10.38 2.14 26.00
N LEU A 96 11.44 2.14 25.18
CA LEU A 96 12.67 2.88 25.45
C LEU A 96 12.45 4.40 25.35
N LEU A 97 11.70 4.87 24.35
CA LEU A 97 11.37 6.29 24.19
C LEU A 97 10.48 6.81 25.33
N ALA A 98 9.47 6.04 25.76
CA ALA A 98 8.60 6.41 26.87
C ALA A 98 9.34 6.50 28.21
N GLY A 99 10.35 5.64 28.41
CA GLY A 99 11.25 5.70 29.56
C GLY A 99 12.09 6.98 29.61
N GLN A 100 12.41 7.59 28.46
CA GLN A 100 13.18 8.84 28.40
C GLN A 100 12.37 10.09 28.75
N VAL A 101 11.05 10.05 28.59
CA VAL A 101 10.16 11.21 28.79
C VAL A 101 9.24 11.10 30.01
N GLY A 102 9.38 10.06 30.83
CA GLY A 102 8.61 9.87 32.06
C GLY A 102 7.09 9.61 31.85
N ALA A 103 6.65 9.38 30.61
CA ALA A 103 5.24 9.29 30.22
C ALA A 103 4.78 7.82 30.00
N THR A 104 4.98 6.97 31.00
CA THR A 104 4.60 5.54 30.93
C THR A 104 3.09 5.32 30.73
N SER A 105 2.25 6.26 31.15
CA SER A 105 0.78 6.22 31.01
C SER A 105 0.28 6.61 29.61
N LEU A 106 0.93 7.56 28.92
CA LEU A 106 0.55 7.95 27.54
C LEU A 106 1.04 6.92 26.51
N ALA A 107 2.18 6.28 26.78
CA ALA A 107 2.65 5.13 26.03
C ALA A 107 1.64 3.98 26.05
N GLY A 108 0.93 3.78 27.16
CA GLY A 108 -0.16 2.81 27.27
C GLY A 108 -1.27 3.02 26.23
N ALA A 109 -1.67 4.25 25.94
CA ALA A 109 -2.71 4.55 24.94
C ALA A 109 -2.22 4.33 23.49
N ALA A 110 -0.98 4.71 23.17
CA ALA A 110 -0.38 4.47 21.86
C ALA A 110 -0.12 2.96 21.62
N ILE A 111 0.30 2.24 22.66
CA ILE A 111 0.45 0.78 22.67
C ILE A 111 -0.90 0.09 22.50
N MET A 112 -1.97 0.57 23.16
CA MET A 112 -3.33 0.04 22.96
C MET A 112 -3.85 0.25 21.53
N ILE A 113 -3.57 1.41 20.90
CA ILE A 113 -3.94 1.67 19.51
C ILE A 113 -3.15 0.78 18.54
N GLY A 114 -1.85 0.57 18.81
CA GLY A 114 -1.01 -0.36 18.05
C GLY A 114 -1.48 -1.82 18.18
N ILE A 115 -1.76 -2.27 19.39
CA ILE A 115 -2.29 -3.62 19.68
C ILE A 115 -3.68 -3.81 19.06
N ALA A 116 -4.54 -2.79 19.03
CA ALA A 116 -5.85 -2.85 18.38
C ALA A 116 -5.74 -2.93 16.84
N LEU A 117 -4.81 -2.18 16.24
CA LEU A 117 -4.55 -2.24 14.80
C LEU A 117 -3.96 -3.62 14.40
N THR A 118 -3.05 -4.15 15.23
CA THR A 118 -2.56 -5.55 15.14
C THR A 118 -3.70 -6.56 15.38
N GLY A 119 -4.67 -6.24 16.24
CA GLY A 119 -5.85 -7.06 16.52
C GLY A 119 -6.80 -7.21 15.33
N VAL A 120 -6.96 -6.18 14.48
CA VAL A 120 -7.80 -6.26 13.27
C VAL A 120 -7.10 -7.00 12.13
N VAL A 121 -5.76 -6.89 12.01
CA VAL A 121 -4.97 -7.77 11.14
C VAL A 121 -5.07 -9.23 11.61
N CYS A 122 -5.04 -9.45 12.92
CA CYS A 122 -5.33 -10.75 13.53
C CYS A 122 -6.76 -11.22 13.25
N PHE A 123 -7.79 -10.35 13.19
CA PHE A 123 -9.17 -10.75 12.89
C PHE A 123 -9.35 -11.28 11.46
N VAL A 124 -8.74 -10.63 10.48
CA VAL A 124 -8.86 -11.02 9.08
C VAL A 124 -8.04 -12.29 8.79
N GLY A 125 -6.87 -12.45 9.44
CA GLY A 125 -6.13 -13.72 9.44
C GLY A 125 -6.87 -14.85 10.15
N PHE A 126 -7.61 -14.51 11.22
CA PHE A 126 -8.41 -15.44 12.00
C PHE A 126 -9.65 -15.92 11.22
N LEU A 127 -10.39 -15.04 10.55
CA LEU A 127 -11.56 -15.43 9.74
C LEU A 127 -11.17 -16.28 8.52
N GLY A 128 -10.02 -15.99 7.89
CA GLY A 128 -9.45 -16.80 6.81
C GLY A 128 -9.06 -18.21 7.27
N ALA A 129 -8.39 -18.33 8.44
CA ALA A 129 -8.07 -19.61 9.07
C ALA A 129 -9.31 -20.36 9.58
N TYR A 130 -10.35 -19.65 10.02
CA TYR A 130 -11.64 -20.21 10.45
C TYR A 130 -12.38 -20.89 9.31
N LEU A 131 -12.53 -20.19 8.17
CA LEU A 131 -13.26 -20.72 7.02
C LEU A 131 -12.51 -21.88 6.36
N PHE A 132 -11.17 -21.84 6.31
CA PHE A 132 -10.37 -22.98 5.83
C PHE A 132 -10.45 -24.19 6.78
N ASN A 133 -10.36 -23.98 8.09
CA ASN A 133 -10.47 -25.05 9.09
C ASN A 133 -11.86 -25.70 9.10
N VAL A 134 -12.93 -24.90 9.05
CA VAL A 134 -14.32 -25.39 9.13
C VAL A 134 -14.80 -25.98 7.80
N TYR A 135 -14.57 -25.32 6.67
CA TYR A 135 -15.10 -25.79 5.37
C TYR A 135 -14.15 -26.70 4.58
N TRP A 136 -12.82 -26.60 4.79
CA TRP A 136 -11.83 -27.40 4.06
C TRP A 136 -11.19 -28.52 4.90
N GLN A 137 -11.14 -28.41 6.24
CA GLN A 137 -10.60 -29.43 7.17
C GLN A 137 -11.63 -30.05 8.13
N ASN A 138 -12.90 -29.62 8.13
CA ASN A 138 -13.98 -30.09 9.01
C ASN A 138 -13.74 -29.90 10.53
N GLY A 139 -13.12 -28.80 10.97
CA GLY A 139 -12.94 -28.44 12.39
C GLY A 139 -14.18 -27.81 13.07
N ALA A 140 -14.26 -27.87 14.41
CA ALA A 140 -15.44 -27.44 15.18
C ALA A 140 -15.53 -25.91 15.42
N PRO A 141 -16.62 -25.23 15.01
CA PRO A 141 -16.72 -23.76 14.97
C PRO A 141 -16.82 -23.05 16.33
N GLY A 142 -17.24 -23.76 17.39
CA GLY A 142 -17.51 -23.16 18.70
C GLY A 142 -16.28 -22.85 19.55
N SER A 143 -15.15 -23.53 19.34
CA SER A 143 -13.90 -23.30 20.09
C SER A 143 -13.18 -22.00 19.66
N PHE A 144 -13.45 -21.54 18.44
CA PHE A 144 -12.75 -20.44 17.81
C PHE A 144 -13.32 -19.07 18.26
N VAL A 145 -14.64 -18.85 18.11
CA VAL A 145 -15.30 -17.53 18.27
C VAL A 145 -15.23 -16.94 19.69
N THR A 146 -15.23 -17.78 20.74
CA THR A 146 -15.17 -17.36 22.16
C THR A 146 -13.87 -16.67 22.56
N THR A 147 -12.79 -16.84 21.79
CA THR A 147 -11.47 -16.28 22.11
C THR A 147 -11.27 -14.85 21.53
N PHE A 148 -12.11 -14.42 20.58
CA PHE A 148 -11.86 -13.22 19.77
C PHE A 148 -12.58 -11.93 20.22
N SER A 149 -13.78 -12.02 20.81
CA SER A 149 -14.68 -10.87 21.04
C SER A 149 -14.30 -9.93 22.20
N ALA A 150 -13.20 -10.16 22.91
CA ALA A 150 -12.87 -9.42 24.13
C ALA A 150 -12.07 -8.09 23.94
N PHE A 151 -11.69 -7.65 22.72
CA PHE A 151 -10.59 -6.67 22.57
C PHE A 151 -10.66 -5.51 21.51
N ALA A 152 -11.73 -5.23 20.72
CA ALA A 152 -11.66 -4.24 19.60
C ALA A 152 -12.68 -3.06 19.59
N THR A 153 -12.24 -1.82 19.28
CA THR A 153 -13.05 -0.56 19.22
C THR A 153 -13.66 -0.28 17.82
N PRO A 154 -14.95 0.08 17.66
CA PRO A 154 -15.61 0.13 16.34
C PRO A 154 -15.15 1.21 15.35
N GLY A 155 -14.84 2.42 15.81
CA GLY A 155 -14.56 3.57 14.93
C GLY A 155 -13.25 3.45 14.15
N ASP A 156 -12.21 2.92 14.79
CA ASP A 156 -10.91 2.69 14.14
C ASP A 156 -10.98 1.56 13.11
N MET A 157 -11.85 0.57 13.34
CA MET A 157 -12.04 -0.57 12.44
C MET A 157 -12.66 -0.16 11.10
N ILE A 158 -13.65 0.75 11.10
CA ILE A 158 -14.29 1.24 9.87
C ILE A 158 -13.29 2.01 9.00
N LEU A 159 -12.48 2.87 9.61
CA LEU A 159 -11.45 3.63 8.90
C LEU A 159 -10.36 2.73 8.33
N ALA A 160 -9.97 1.70 9.08
CA ALA A 160 -9.02 0.71 8.60
C ALA A 160 -9.56 -0.05 7.38
N LEU A 161 -10.84 -0.42 7.37
CA LEU A 161 -11.49 -1.09 6.23
C LEU A 161 -11.56 -0.19 4.99
N ILE A 162 -11.98 1.08 5.15
CA ILE A 162 -12.03 2.04 4.03
C ILE A 162 -10.63 2.22 3.43
N LYS A 163 -9.61 2.41 4.26
CA LYS A 163 -8.22 2.52 3.81
C LYS A 163 -7.77 1.26 3.07
N ALA A 164 -8.06 0.07 3.60
CA ALA A 164 -7.67 -1.20 2.98
C ALA A 164 -8.26 -1.36 1.58
N VAL A 165 -9.54 -1.00 1.38
CA VAL A 165 -10.19 -1.03 0.05
C VAL A 165 -9.51 -0.06 -0.91
N ILE A 166 -9.23 1.17 -0.48
CA ILE A 166 -8.56 2.19 -1.30
C ILE A 166 -7.14 1.73 -1.69
N TYR A 167 -6.38 1.18 -0.74
CA TYR A 167 -5.02 0.71 -0.99
C TYR A 167 -5.01 -0.47 -1.95
N GLY A 168 -5.93 -1.43 -1.77
CA GLY A 168 -6.09 -2.55 -2.70
C GLY A 168 -6.40 -2.09 -4.13
N ALA A 169 -7.30 -1.12 -4.28
CA ALA A 169 -7.66 -0.57 -5.59
C ALA A 169 -6.48 0.16 -6.26
N ILE A 170 -5.72 0.98 -5.51
CA ILE A 170 -4.54 1.68 -6.03
C ILE A 170 -3.49 0.67 -6.51
N VAL A 171 -3.14 -0.32 -5.68
CA VAL A 171 -2.14 -1.33 -6.02
C VAL A 171 -2.57 -2.13 -7.24
N ALA A 172 -3.86 -2.50 -7.33
CA ALA A 172 -4.39 -3.20 -8.50
C ALA A 172 -4.25 -2.37 -9.79
N VAL A 173 -4.63 -1.09 -9.77
CA VAL A 173 -4.53 -0.21 -10.96
C VAL A 173 -3.08 -0.02 -11.39
N VAL A 174 -2.17 0.25 -10.44
CA VAL A 174 -0.74 0.44 -10.73
C VAL A 174 -0.13 -0.85 -11.28
N ALA A 175 -0.41 -2.00 -10.65
CA ALA A 175 0.10 -3.30 -11.10
C ALA A 175 -0.44 -3.67 -12.50
N CYS A 176 -1.73 -3.44 -12.75
CA CYS A 176 -2.32 -3.68 -14.07
C CYS A 176 -1.74 -2.77 -15.15
N GLN A 177 -1.62 -1.46 -14.88
CA GLN A 177 -1.05 -0.52 -15.86
C GLN A 177 0.41 -0.88 -16.18
N LYS A 178 1.21 -1.19 -15.16
CA LYS A 178 2.61 -1.54 -15.37
C LYS A 178 2.77 -2.88 -16.08
N GLY A 179 1.96 -3.87 -15.73
CA GLY A 179 1.92 -5.17 -16.40
C GLY A 179 1.56 -5.05 -17.88
N LEU A 180 0.51 -4.28 -18.21
CA LEU A 180 0.06 -4.06 -19.58
C LEU A 180 1.06 -3.26 -20.44
N SER A 181 1.81 -2.35 -19.81
CA SER A 181 2.81 -1.51 -20.49
C SER A 181 4.21 -2.15 -20.58
N THR A 182 4.40 -3.35 -20.01
CA THR A 182 5.70 -4.03 -19.96
C THR A 182 6.16 -4.49 -21.35
N LYS A 183 7.44 -4.24 -21.67
CA LYS A 183 8.09 -4.68 -22.92
C LYS A 183 9.50 -5.23 -22.63
N GLY A 184 10.03 -6.11 -23.49
CA GLY A 184 11.43 -6.53 -23.43
C GLY A 184 11.72 -7.86 -22.72
N GLY A 185 10.80 -8.82 -22.81
CA GLY A 185 11.03 -10.20 -22.31
C GLY A 185 11.17 -10.30 -20.78
N PRO A 186 11.80 -11.35 -20.25
CA PRO A 186 11.84 -11.63 -18.80
C PRO A 186 12.49 -10.53 -17.95
N ILE A 187 13.54 -9.87 -18.48
CA ILE A 187 14.23 -8.76 -17.79
C ILE A 187 13.32 -7.53 -17.74
N GLY A 188 12.56 -7.26 -18.81
CA GLY A 188 11.58 -6.18 -18.85
C GLY A 188 10.46 -6.35 -17.82
N VAL A 189 10.02 -7.59 -17.59
CA VAL A 189 9.03 -7.92 -16.55
C VAL A 189 9.58 -7.63 -15.16
N ALA A 190 10.80 -8.07 -14.84
CA ALA A 190 11.41 -7.81 -13.54
C ALA A 190 11.55 -6.31 -13.24
N ASN A 191 11.97 -5.52 -14.23
CA ASN A 191 12.09 -4.07 -14.09
C ASN A 191 10.72 -3.40 -13.86
N SER A 192 9.70 -3.88 -14.56
CA SER A 192 8.33 -3.36 -14.43
C SER A 192 7.73 -3.68 -13.07
N VAL A 193 7.99 -4.89 -12.53
CA VAL A 193 7.58 -5.27 -11.17
C VAL A 193 8.25 -4.38 -10.13
N ASN A 194 9.57 -4.17 -10.21
CA ASN A 194 10.29 -3.30 -9.28
C ASN A 194 9.76 -1.87 -9.33
N ALA A 195 9.53 -1.32 -10.52
CA ALA A 195 8.95 0.00 -10.69
C ALA A 195 7.52 0.10 -10.12
N ALA A 196 6.68 -0.91 -10.35
CA ALA A 196 5.31 -0.97 -9.81
C ALA A 196 5.30 -0.96 -8.28
N VAL A 197 6.22 -1.70 -7.63
CA VAL A 197 6.32 -1.76 -6.16
C VAL A 197 6.72 -0.40 -5.60
N VAL A 198 7.76 0.22 -6.15
CA VAL A 198 8.22 1.55 -5.71
C VAL A 198 7.13 2.60 -5.88
N GLU A 199 6.49 2.63 -7.05
CA GLU A 199 5.40 3.55 -7.35
C GLU A 199 4.21 3.35 -6.41
N SER A 200 3.82 2.10 -6.16
CA SER A 200 2.74 1.76 -5.22
C SER A 200 3.07 2.23 -3.81
N ILE A 201 4.27 2.00 -3.29
CA ILE A 201 4.65 2.41 -1.93
C ILE A 201 4.56 3.93 -1.77
N LEU A 202 5.02 4.70 -2.75
CA LEU A 202 4.96 6.17 -2.72
C LEU A 202 3.52 6.70 -2.76
N LEU A 203 2.69 6.14 -3.64
CA LEU A 203 1.27 6.48 -3.72
C LEU A 203 0.53 6.12 -2.44
N LEU A 204 0.78 4.92 -1.89
CA LEU A 204 0.17 4.46 -0.65
C LEU A 204 0.56 5.34 0.54
N MET A 205 1.82 5.75 0.68
CA MET A 205 2.21 6.70 1.74
C MET A 205 1.48 8.03 1.60
N THR A 206 1.43 8.58 0.40
CA THR A 206 0.78 9.88 0.13
C THR A 206 -0.70 9.82 0.47
N VAL A 207 -1.40 8.79 0.00
CA VAL A 207 -2.84 8.59 0.25
C VAL A 207 -3.09 8.27 1.72
N ASN A 208 -2.25 7.47 2.36
CA ASN A 208 -2.37 7.18 3.79
C ASN A 208 -2.29 8.44 4.65
N LEU A 209 -1.32 9.31 4.36
CA LEU A 209 -1.17 10.58 5.06
C LEU A 209 -2.38 11.47 4.80
N ALA A 210 -2.79 11.63 3.54
CA ALA A 210 -3.94 12.45 3.17
C ALA A 210 -5.23 12.02 3.91
N ILE A 211 -5.56 10.72 3.89
CA ILE A 211 -6.75 10.19 4.56
C ILE A 211 -6.65 10.39 6.08
N SER A 212 -5.49 10.13 6.66
CA SER A 212 -5.30 10.24 8.12
C SER A 212 -5.44 11.69 8.59
N GLN A 213 -4.85 12.63 7.86
CA GLN A 213 -4.93 14.06 8.17
C GLN A 213 -6.35 14.59 7.98
N LEU A 214 -7.01 14.21 6.88
CA LEU A 214 -8.40 14.60 6.63
C LEU A 214 -9.34 14.08 7.73
N TYR A 215 -9.16 12.83 8.18
CA TYR A 215 -9.96 12.26 9.24
C TYR A 215 -9.83 13.03 10.56
N ILE A 216 -8.59 13.37 10.95
CA ILE A 216 -8.32 14.13 12.19
C ILE A 216 -8.90 15.54 12.08
N MET A 217 -8.87 16.16 10.90
CA MET A 217 -9.44 17.50 10.67
C MET A 217 -10.97 17.51 10.69
N MET A 218 -11.62 16.49 10.12
CA MET A 218 -13.08 16.39 10.07
C MET A 218 -13.69 15.89 11.38
N PHE A 219 -12.99 15.01 12.09
CA PHE A 219 -13.39 14.47 13.39
C PHE A 219 -12.27 14.74 14.41
N PRO A 220 -12.13 16.01 14.85
CA PRO A 220 -11.17 16.33 15.89
C PRO A 220 -11.53 15.51 17.12
N ARG A 221 -10.62 14.62 17.53
CA ARG A 221 -10.74 13.89 18.79
C ARG A 221 -10.53 14.90 19.91
N THR A 222 -11.62 15.43 20.45
CA THR A 222 -11.58 16.26 21.65
C THR A 222 -11.23 15.35 22.84
N GLY A 223 -10.03 15.51 23.39
CA GLY A 223 -9.50 14.79 24.57
C GLY A 223 -8.48 13.72 24.17
N LEU A 224 -7.23 13.75 24.64
CA LEU A 224 -6.72 14.19 25.94
C LEU A 224 -5.92 15.49 25.91
#